data_AF-A0A5E7ZUQ2-F1
#
_entry.id   AF-A0A5E7ZUQ2-F1
#
_cell.length_a   1.000
_cell.length_b   1.000
_cell.length_c   1.000
_cell.angle_alpha   90.00
_cell.angle_beta   90.00
_cell.angle_gamma   90.00
#
_symmetry.space_group_name_H-M   'P 1'
#
loop_
_entity.id
_entity.type
_entity.pdbx_description
1 polymer ?
#
loop_
_entity_poly.entity_id
_entity_poly.type
_entity_poly.pdbx_seq_one_letter_code
_entity_poly.pdbx_strand_id
1 'polypeptide(L)'
;MWKIFLATATIACGVASQAMAEEKALVAECTGNGARFFLSDLTIDEASVAAGTELPSASGGILIIGAGRKPEWSTASRRQIDRECGGQGQEEVELFPGGLQPRDGNWRTVVKATRMEGCPEMLASAMAAQNKGPETTTRRVSFPKPFDPNKLPRDFNPGHSWSAAGNNRWTASIFTQGIDYGAEGAQKTDVRLTMELVSETEIRTSGSVKMTLPKFAQKVMNISGDCRVITDSVSTWIGD
;
A
#
# COMPACT_ATOMS: atom_id res chain seq x y z
N MET A 1 -8.71 61.50 -60.20
CA MET A 1 -9.60 61.31 -59.04
C MET A 1 -9.88 59.81 -58.92
N TRP A 2 -9.73 59.26 -57.72
CA TRP A 2 -9.95 57.88 -57.26
C TRP A 2 -8.83 56.82 -57.36
N LYS A 3 -8.83 55.91 -56.38
CA LYS A 3 -7.72 55.30 -55.60
C LYS A 3 -7.63 53.78 -55.85
N ILE A 4 -6.42 53.18 -55.89
CA ILE A 4 -5.79 52.21 -54.93
C ILE A 4 -6.82 51.21 -54.32
N PHE A 5 -6.69 49.87 -54.42
CA PHE A 5 -5.71 49.02 -53.73
C PHE A 5 -5.58 47.59 -54.32
N LEU A 6 -4.32 47.13 -54.43
CA LEU A 6 -3.95 45.71 -54.43
C LEU A 6 -4.24 45.10 -53.04
N ALA A 7 -4.82 43.89 -53.01
CA ALA A 7 -4.86 43.06 -51.82
C ALA A 7 -4.11 41.75 -52.10
N THR A 8 -2.82 41.72 -51.76
CA THR A 8 -2.01 40.50 -51.64
C THR A 8 -2.43 39.76 -50.37
N ALA A 9 -2.98 38.56 -50.52
CA ALA A 9 -3.28 37.66 -49.42
C ALA A 9 -2.02 36.86 -49.03
N THR A 10 -1.42 37.21 -47.90
CA THR A 10 -0.37 36.42 -47.25
C THR A 10 -0.99 35.26 -46.48
N ILE A 11 -0.76 34.03 -46.94
CA ILE A 11 -1.09 32.82 -46.19
C ILE A 11 0.02 32.63 -45.13
N ALA A 12 -0.29 32.95 -43.88
CA ALA A 12 0.57 32.61 -42.74
C ALA A 12 0.38 31.12 -42.43
N CYS A 13 1.38 30.30 -42.75
CA CYS A 13 1.48 28.93 -42.22
C CYS A 13 1.66 29.01 -40.71
N GLY A 14 0.59 28.67 -39.98
CA GLY A 14 0.69 28.37 -38.55
C GLY A 14 1.53 27.11 -38.36
N VAL A 15 2.73 27.26 -37.81
CA VAL A 15 3.43 26.16 -37.16
C VAL A 15 2.58 25.76 -35.96
N ALA A 16 1.86 24.65 -36.09
CA ALA A 16 1.33 23.94 -34.94
C ALA A 16 2.54 23.40 -34.16
N SER A 17 2.92 24.07 -33.07
CA SER A 17 3.77 23.46 -32.06
C SER A 17 3.05 22.22 -31.54
N GLN A 18 3.41 21.05 -32.05
CA GLN A 18 3.12 19.80 -31.36
C GLN A 18 3.94 19.85 -30.08
N ALA A 19 3.30 20.18 -28.96
CA ALA A 19 3.83 19.85 -27.65
C ALA A 19 3.92 18.32 -27.62
N MET A 20 5.09 17.77 -27.94
CA MET A 20 5.38 16.36 -27.73
C MET A 20 5.29 16.17 -26.22
N ALA A 21 4.25 15.48 -25.77
CA ALA A 21 4.12 15.11 -24.37
C ALA A 21 5.33 14.24 -24.01
N GLU A 22 6.25 14.79 -23.23
CA GLU A 22 7.43 14.09 -22.77
C GLU A 22 7.01 12.90 -21.89
N GLU A 23 7.18 11.69 -22.40
CA GLU A 23 6.83 10.47 -21.68
C GLU A 23 7.81 10.24 -20.54
N LYS A 24 7.28 10.14 -19.31
CA LYS A 24 8.09 9.85 -18.11
C LYS A 24 8.57 8.40 -18.13
N ALA A 25 9.81 8.18 -17.69
CA ALA A 25 10.39 6.85 -17.64
C ALA A 25 9.74 6.01 -16.52
N LEU A 26 9.24 4.82 -16.85
CA LEU A 26 8.87 3.82 -15.85
C LEU A 26 10.13 3.10 -15.37
N VAL A 27 10.38 3.14 -14.06
CA VAL A 27 11.57 2.57 -13.42
C VAL A 27 11.15 1.38 -12.56
N ALA A 28 11.97 0.33 -12.55
CA ALA A 28 11.91 -0.79 -11.62
C ALA A 28 13.18 -0.79 -10.75
N GLU A 29 13.04 -0.49 -9.46
CA GLU A 29 14.13 -0.59 -8.50
C GLU A 29 14.11 -1.97 -7.82
N CYS A 30 15.11 -2.81 -8.12
CA CYS A 30 15.28 -4.10 -7.45
C CYS A 30 15.78 -3.90 -6.02
N THR A 31 15.04 -4.44 -5.05
CA THR A 31 15.35 -4.38 -3.60
C THR A 31 15.94 -5.68 -3.04
N GLY A 32 16.01 -6.74 -3.86
CA GLY A 32 16.43 -8.09 -3.45
C GLY A 32 15.30 -8.98 -2.93
N ASN A 33 14.11 -8.41 -2.65
CA ASN A 33 12.88 -9.13 -2.32
C ASN A 33 11.73 -8.76 -3.27
N GLY A 34 12.06 -8.33 -4.49
CA GLY A 34 11.11 -7.78 -5.47
C GLY A 34 11.56 -6.45 -6.07
N ALA A 35 10.73 -5.94 -6.97
CA ALA A 35 10.92 -4.68 -7.68
C ALA A 35 9.89 -3.64 -7.21
N ARG A 36 10.35 -2.41 -6.97
CA ARG A 36 9.49 -1.24 -6.81
C ARG A 36 9.34 -0.56 -8.16
N PHE A 37 8.13 -0.51 -8.71
CA PHE A 37 7.87 0.18 -9.98
C PHE A 37 7.41 1.60 -9.72
N PHE A 38 7.94 2.61 -10.42
CA PHE A 38 7.49 4.00 -10.28
C PHE A 38 7.74 4.82 -11.53
N LEU A 39 6.93 5.86 -11.76
CA LEU A 39 7.24 6.87 -12.77
C LEU A 39 8.34 7.81 -12.24
N SER A 40 9.41 7.94 -12.98
CA SER A 40 10.50 8.89 -12.71
C SER A 40 10.07 10.31 -13.02
N ASP A 41 10.70 11.29 -12.36
CA ASP A 41 10.62 12.69 -12.78
C ASP A 41 11.37 12.93 -14.09
N LEU A 42 12.25 12.02 -14.48
CA LEU A 42 12.97 12.06 -15.76
C LEU A 42 12.08 11.54 -16.90
N THR A 43 12.22 12.20 -18.04
CA THR A 43 11.77 11.66 -19.33
C THR A 43 12.57 10.41 -19.70
N ILE A 44 12.07 9.62 -20.64
CA ILE A 44 12.79 8.45 -21.17
C ILE A 44 14.19 8.84 -21.66
N ASP A 45 14.31 9.95 -22.41
CA ASP A 45 15.59 10.41 -22.97
C ASP A 45 16.57 10.83 -21.87
N GLU A 46 16.11 11.60 -20.88
CA GLU A 46 16.93 11.98 -19.71
C GLU A 46 17.37 10.76 -18.90
N ALA A 47 16.47 9.79 -18.70
CA ALA A 47 16.78 8.56 -18.00
C ALA A 47 17.81 7.71 -18.77
N SER A 48 17.73 7.65 -20.10
CA SER A 48 18.71 6.98 -20.95
C SER A 48 20.11 7.60 -20.85
N VAL A 49 20.18 8.94 -20.87
CA VAL A 49 21.45 9.67 -20.68
C VAL A 49 22.02 9.41 -19.29
N ALA A 50 21.19 9.52 -18.25
CA ALA A 50 21.61 9.31 -16.86
C ALA A 50 22.07 7.87 -16.59
N ALA A 51 21.39 6.89 -17.19
CA ALA A 51 21.69 5.47 -17.04
C ALA A 51 22.86 5.00 -17.93
N GLY A 52 23.26 5.80 -18.93
CA GLY A 52 24.27 5.42 -19.91
C GLY A 52 23.84 4.26 -20.81
N THR A 53 22.52 4.10 -21.03
CA THR A 53 21.93 3.02 -21.83
C THR A 53 20.77 3.55 -22.67
N GLU A 54 20.74 3.16 -23.94
CA GLU A 54 19.69 3.55 -24.88
C GLU A 54 18.46 2.65 -24.73
N LEU A 55 17.27 3.25 -24.79
CA LEU A 55 16.01 2.49 -24.84
C LEU A 55 16.00 1.63 -26.12
N PRO A 56 15.80 0.31 -26.03
CA PRO A 56 15.63 -0.54 -27.21
C PRO A 56 14.29 -0.19 -27.88
N SER A 57 14.37 0.62 -28.94
CA SER A 57 13.34 0.96 -29.94
C SER A 57 11.88 1.08 -29.45
N ALA A 58 11.39 2.32 -29.42
CA ALA A 58 9.99 2.76 -29.58
C ALA A 58 8.88 1.82 -29.06
N SER A 59 8.87 1.51 -27.76
CA SER A 59 7.75 1.81 -26.84
C SER A 59 7.81 0.97 -25.57
N GLY A 60 7.55 1.60 -24.42
CA GLY A 60 7.16 0.92 -23.18
C GLY A 60 8.24 0.17 -22.41
N GLY A 61 9.53 0.48 -22.60
CA GLY A 61 10.61 -0.11 -21.82
C GLY A 61 10.59 0.35 -20.36
N ILE A 62 10.97 -0.55 -19.45
CA ILE A 62 11.13 -0.29 -18.01
C ILE A 62 12.62 -0.22 -17.72
N LEU A 63 13.08 0.87 -17.13
CA LEU A 63 14.46 1.01 -16.68
C LEU A 63 14.65 0.26 -15.36
N ILE A 64 15.47 -0.78 -15.36
CA ILE A 64 15.78 -1.57 -14.16
C ILE A 64 17.03 -1.02 -13.50
N ILE A 65 16.95 -0.72 -12.19
CA ILE A 65 18.06 -0.25 -11.35
C ILE A 65 18.13 -1.04 -10.03
N GLY A 66 19.20 -0.86 -9.24
CA GLY A 66 19.33 -1.43 -7.89
C GLY A 66 19.98 -2.83 -7.84
N ALA A 67 20.00 -3.45 -6.65
CA ALA A 67 20.57 -4.79 -6.41
C ALA A 67 22.02 -5.05 -6.91
N GLY A 68 22.86 -4.01 -6.99
CA GLY A 68 24.26 -4.14 -7.45
C GLY A 68 24.44 -4.41 -8.95
N ARG A 69 23.36 -4.30 -9.75
CA ARG A 69 23.42 -4.44 -11.22
C ARG A 69 23.67 -3.10 -11.89
N LYS A 70 24.15 -3.14 -13.13
CA LYS A 70 24.18 -1.93 -13.98
C LYS A 70 22.77 -1.59 -14.44
N PRO A 71 22.39 -0.30 -14.53
CA PRO A 71 21.12 0.10 -15.11
C PRO A 71 20.93 -0.50 -16.50
N GLU A 72 19.74 -1.03 -16.78
CA GLU A 72 19.41 -1.59 -18.09
C GLU A 72 17.92 -1.43 -18.41
N TRP A 73 17.60 -1.28 -19.68
CA TRP A 73 16.22 -1.26 -20.15
C TRP A 73 15.70 -2.67 -20.42
N SER A 74 14.47 -2.94 -20.01
CA SER A 74 13.78 -4.20 -20.27
C SER A 74 12.40 -3.97 -20.84
N THR A 75 11.98 -4.82 -21.77
CA THR A 75 10.61 -4.90 -22.29
C THR A 75 9.79 -6.00 -21.61
N ALA A 76 10.36 -6.66 -20.60
CA ALA A 76 9.65 -7.69 -19.84
C ALA A 76 8.47 -7.10 -19.05
N SER A 77 7.49 -7.95 -18.76
CA SER A 77 6.36 -7.56 -17.91
C SER A 77 6.83 -7.21 -16.49
N ARG A 78 6.13 -6.29 -15.82
CA ARG A 78 6.41 -5.94 -14.41
C ARG A 78 6.46 -7.17 -13.50
N ARG A 79 5.50 -8.08 -13.62
CA ARG A 79 5.49 -9.34 -12.87
C ARG A 79 6.74 -10.19 -13.08
N GLN A 80 7.26 -10.23 -14.30
CA GLN A 80 8.49 -10.94 -14.59
C GLN A 80 9.70 -10.23 -13.96
N ILE A 81 9.79 -8.90 -14.11
CA ILE A 81 10.84 -8.08 -13.51
C ILE A 81 10.85 -8.23 -11.98
N ASP A 82 9.68 -8.21 -11.33
CA ASP A 82 9.57 -8.39 -9.88
C ASP A 82 10.13 -9.74 -9.42
N ARG A 83 9.81 -10.82 -10.15
CA ARG A 83 10.35 -12.17 -9.87
C ARG A 83 11.86 -12.24 -10.08
N GLU A 84 12.37 -11.60 -11.13
CA GLU A 84 13.81 -11.49 -11.39
C GLU A 84 14.53 -10.69 -10.28
N CYS A 85 13.86 -9.72 -9.66
CA CYS A 85 14.35 -9.00 -8.48
C CYS A 85 14.10 -9.73 -7.15
N GLY A 86 13.62 -11.00 -7.15
CA GLY A 86 13.41 -11.83 -5.96
C GLY A 86 12.01 -11.77 -5.33
N GLY A 87 11.05 -11.12 -6.00
CA GLY A 87 9.67 -10.94 -5.54
C GLY A 87 8.73 -12.09 -5.95
N GLN A 88 7.44 -11.92 -5.69
CA GLN A 88 6.39 -12.93 -5.95
C GLN A 88 5.61 -12.69 -7.26
N GLY A 89 5.93 -11.61 -7.99
CA GLY A 89 5.29 -11.18 -9.21
C GLY A 89 4.33 -10.00 -9.06
N GLN A 90 4.69 -9.00 -8.24
CA GLN A 90 3.95 -7.75 -8.10
C GLN A 90 3.98 -6.93 -9.40
N GLU A 91 2.89 -6.22 -9.70
CA GLU A 91 2.75 -5.43 -10.95
C GLU A 91 2.42 -3.95 -10.71
N GLU A 92 2.23 -3.54 -9.46
CA GLU A 92 1.69 -2.22 -9.15
C GLU A 92 2.74 -1.13 -9.33
N VAL A 93 2.38 -0.04 -10.01
CA VAL A 93 3.26 1.13 -10.21
C VAL A 93 2.95 2.18 -9.16
N GLU A 94 3.98 2.61 -8.43
CA GLU A 94 3.91 3.76 -7.56
C GLU A 94 3.81 5.02 -8.42
N LEU A 95 2.74 5.76 -8.19
CA LEU A 95 2.49 7.02 -8.88
C LEU A 95 3.40 8.15 -8.36
N PHE A 96 4.11 7.94 -7.24
CA PHE A 96 4.95 8.93 -6.58
C PHE A 96 6.31 8.30 -6.19
N PRO A 97 7.42 8.69 -6.83
CA PRO A 97 8.75 8.19 -6.47
C PRO A 97 9.11 8.57 -5.02
N GLY A 98 9.45 7.57 -4.20
CA GLY A 98 9.73 7.73 -2.77
C GLY A 98 8.66 7.13 -1.85
N GLY A 99 7.57 6.60 -2.42
CA GLY A 99 6.44 6.07 -1.67
C GLY A 99 5.60 7.19 -1.06
N LEU A 100 4.37 6.87 -0.69
CA LEU A 100 3.51 7.85 -0.03
C LEU A 100 4.03 8.09 1.39
N GLN A 101 4.12 9.36 1.80
CA GLN A 101 4.57 9.76 3.13
C GLN A 101 3.39 10.37 3.91
N PRO A 102 2.97 9.80 5.04
CA PRO A 102 1.96 10.41 5.88
C PRO A 102 2.51 11.66 6.56
N ARG A 103 1.64 12.66 6.76
CA ARG A 103 1.97 13.89 7.48
C ARG A 103 2.18 13.63 8.95
N ASP A 104 3.21 14.24 9.50
CA ASP A 104 3.37 14.37 10.95
C ASP A 104 2.22 15.25 11.51
N GLY A 105 1.87 15.09 12.79
CA GLY A 105 0.85 15.91 13.45
C GLY A 105 -0.24 15.08 14.11
N ASN A 106 -1.41 15.67 14.32
CA ASN A 106 -2.55 15.04 14.97
C ASN A 106 -3.34 14.19 13.98
N TRP A 107 -3.56 12.93 14.36
CA TRP A 107 -4.36 11.97 13.62
C TRP A 107 -5.54 11.52 14.46
N ARG A 108 -6.71 11.48 13.84
CA ARG A 108 -7.94 10.94 14.40
C ARG A 108 -8.22 9.59 13.77
N THR A 109 -8.16 8.52 14.57
CA THR A 109 -8.57 7.17 14.17
C THR A 109 -10.03 6.95 14.57
N VAL A 110 -10.85 6.44 13.65
CA VAL A 110 -12.25 6.07 13.87
C VAL A 110 -12.45 4.62 13.45
N VAL A 111 -12.92 3.79 14.37
CA VAL A 111 -13.41 2.44 14.04
C VAL A 111 -14.71 2.59 13.25
N LYS A 112 -14.71 2.14 11.99
CA LYS A 112 -15.85 2.29 11.07
C LYS A 112 -16.82 1.12 11.18
N ALA A 113 -16.29 -0.09 11.29
CA ALA A 113 -17.08 -1.29 11.35
C ALA A 113 -16.37 -2.35 12.20
N THR A 114 -17.16 -3.07 12.98
CA THR A 114 -16.76 -4.33 13.59
C THR A 114 -17.78 -5.36 13.18
N ARG A 115 -17.35 -6.42 12.50
CA ARG A 115 -18.20 -7.51 12.04
C ARG A 115 -17.70 -8.84 12.57
N MET A 116 -18.62 -9.78 12.70
CA MET A 116 -18.36 -11.10 13.24
C MET A 116 -18.83 -12.15 12.25
N GLU A 117 -17.99 -13.14 12.01
CA GLU A 117 -18.24 -14.24 11.08
C GLU A 117 -18.09 -15.55 11.85
N GLY A 118 -19.11 -16.42 11.77
CA GLY A 118 -19.07 -17.74 12.42
C GLY A 118 -19.03 -17.71 13.95
N CYS A 119 -19.33 -16.56 14.56
CA CYS A 119 -19.30 -16.40 16.01
C CYS A 119 -20.63 -16.83 16.65
N PRO A 120 -20.58 -17.47 17.82
CA PRO A 120 -21.78 -17.84 18.59
C PRO A 120 -22.61 -16.63 18.96
N GLU A 121 -23.93 -16.77 18.97
CA GLU A 121 -24.86 -15.68 19.31
C GLU A 121 -24.52 -15.04 20.65
N MET A 122 -24.23 -15.85 21.68
CA MET A 122 -23.83 -15.34 23.00
C MET A 122 -22.59 -14.45 22.96
N LEU A 123 -21.57 -14.81 22.17
CA LEU A 123 -20.36 -14.00 22.01
C LEU A 123 -20.67 -12.74 21.19
N ALA A 124 -21.47 -12.87 20.14
CA ALA A 124 -21.91 -11.75 19.33
C ALA A 124 -22.70 -10.72 20.16
N SER A 125 -23.62 -11.17 21.01
CA SER A 125 -24.38 -10.32 21.93
C SER A 125 -23.49 -9.67 22.99
N ALA A 126 -22.55 -10.43 23.58
CA ALA A 126 -21.61 -9.88 24.57
C ALA A 126 -20.73 -8.79 23.97
N MET A 127 -20.21 -8.99 22.75
CA MET A 127 -19.42 -7.98 22.05
C MET A 127 -20.27 -6.78 21.61
N ALA A 128 -21.48 -7.00 21.11
CA ALA A 128 -22.40 -5.91 20.76
C ALA A 128 -22.74 -5.04 21.97
N ALA A 129 -22.89 -5.64 23.16
CA ALA A 129 -23.11 -4.90 24.41
C ALA A 129 -21.88 -4.08 24.86
N GLN A 130 -20.68 -4.51 24.50
CA GLN A 130 -19.44 -3.76 24.78
C GLN A 130 -19.13 -2.71 23.71
N ASN A 131 -19.66 -2.87 22.50
CA ASN A 131 -19.41 -1.97 21.38
C ASN A 131 -20.24 -0.69 21.53
N LYS A 132 -19.71 0.30 22.26
CA LYS A 132 -20.38 1.57 22.60
C LYS A 132 -20.48 2.58 21.44
N GLY A 133 -20.30 2.12 20.20
CA GLY A 133 -20.22 2.97 19.00
C GLY A 133 -18.79 3.11 18.48
N PRO A 134 -18.57 3.96 17.45
CA PRO A 134 -17.27 4.08 16.81
C PRO A 134 -16.24 4.64 17.78
N GLU A 135 -15.34 3.76 18.25
CA GLU A 135 -14.20 4.19 19.05
C GLU A 135 -13.38 5.20 18.25
N THR A 136 -13.24 6.38 18.82
CA THR A 136 -12.44 7.46 18.26
C THR A 136 -11.27 7.71 19.18
N THR A 137 -10.07 7.69 18.60
CA THR A 137 -8.85 8.10 19.31
C THR A 137 -8.17 9.20 18.50
N THR A 138 -7.66 10.20 19.20
CA THR A 138 -6.84 11.26 18.60
C THR A 138 -5.47 11.22 19.22
N ARG A 139 -4.43 11.29 18.39
CA ARG A 139 -3.04 11.19 18.83
C ARG A 139 -2.11 11.94 17.89
N ARG A 140 -1.06 12.54 18.46
CA ARG A 140 0.03 13.13 17.69
C ARG A 140 0.98 12.02 17.25
N VAL A 141 1.33 12.00 15.96
CA VAL A 141 2.21 11.00 15.35
C VAL A 141 3.34 11.70 14.64
N SER A 142 4.53 11.14 14.79
CA SER A 142 5.69 11.47 13.96
C SER A 142 6.09 10.20 13.22
N PHE A 143 6.10 10.28 11.90
CA PHE A 143 6.35 9.14 11.03
C PHE A 143 7.81 9.09 10.61
N PRO A 144 8.41 7.88 10.55
CA PRO A 144 9.72 7.71 9.94
C PRO A 144 9.67 8.13 8.46
N LYS A 145 10.80 8.61 7.95
CA LYS A 145 11.01 9.02 6.56
C LYS A 145 12.17 8.20 5.99
N PRO A 146 11.95 7.35 4.97
CA PRO A 146 10.65 7.00 4.37
C PRO A 146 9.75 6.26 5.36
N PHE A 147 8.44 6.26 5.09
CA PHE A 147 7.46 5.57 5.93
C PHE A 147 7.75 4.07 6.03
N ASP A 148 7.85 3.59 7.27
CA ASP A 148 8.06 2.19 7.61
C ASP A 148 7.30 1.89 8.91
N PRO A 149 6.22 1.08 8.87
CA PRO A 149 5.41 0.80 10.05
C PRO A 149 6.17 0.03 11.15
N ASN A 150 7.30 -0.61 10.82
CA ASN A 150 8.15 -1.28 11.82
C ASN A 150 8.97 -0.29 12.68
N LYS A 151 9.13 0.95 12.23
CA LYS A 151 9.86 2.00 12.95
C LYS A 151 8.95 2.96 13.71
N LEU A 152 7.65 2.70 13.73
CA LEU A 152 6.69 3.45 14.53
C LEU A 152 6.98 3.27 16.04
N PRO A 153 6.70 4.30 16.88
CA PRO A 153 6.82 4.14 18.32
C PRO A 153 5.91 3.04 18.86
N ARG A 154 6.24 2.44 20.02
CA ARG A 154 5.49 1.30 20.58
C ARG A 154 4.00 1.56 20.76
N ASP A 155 3.62 2.79 21.07
CA ASP A 155 2.21 3.17 21.22
C ASP A 155 1.41 3.10 19.89
N PHE A 156 2.13 3.06 18.77
CA PHE A 156 1.58 2.95 17.41
C PHE A 156 1.80 1.58 16.79
N ASN A 157 2.92 0.95 17.12
CA ASN A 157 3.24 -0.42 16.77
C ASN A 157 3.70 -1.17 18.03
N PRO A 158 2.81 -1.87 18.75
CA PRO A 158 3.11 -2.53 20.02
C PRO A 158 3.96 -3.82 19.85
N GLY A 159 4.85 -3.85 18.86
CA GLY A 159 5.75 -4.96 18.56
C GLY A 159 5.29 -5.85 17.41
N HIS A 160 4.41 -5.38 16.52
CA HIS A 160 4.06 -6.11 15.31
C HIS A 160 5.19 -6.01 14.28
N SER A 161 5.50 -7.15 13.67
CA SER A 161 6.37 -7.22 12.50
C SER A 161 5.53 -7.08 11.23
N TRP A 162 5.58 -5.91 10.61
CA TRP A 162 4.92 -5.61 9.36
C TRP A 162 5.80 -6.04 8.18
N SER A 163 5.19 -6.69 7.20
CA SER A 163 5.81 -7.05 5.91
C SER A 163 5.12 -6.28 4.80
N ALA A 164 5.88 -5.81 3.82
CA ALA A 164 5.32 -5.17 2.63
C ALA A 164 4.40 -6.15 1.88
N ALA A 165 3.25 -5.65 1.43
CA ALA A 165 2.21 -6.44 0.77
C ALA A 165 1.67 -5.77 -0.51
N GLY A 166 2.40 -4.81 -1.05
CA GLY A 166 2.02 -3.98 -2.19
C GLY A 166 2.44 -2.52 -1.95
N ASN A 167 2.09 -1.64 -2.89
CA ASN A 167 2.42 -0.23 -2.76
C ASN A 167 1.63 0.39 -1.61
N ASN A 168 2.32 1.08 -0.71
CA ASN A 168 1.73 1.71 0.45
C ASN A 168 0.87 0.74 1.30
N ARG A 169 1.18 -0.56 1.27
CA ARG A 169 0.41 -1.60 1.95
C ARG A 169 1.32 -2.56 2.71
N TRP A 170 0.92 -2.85 3.93
CA TRP A 170 1.63 -3.76 4.82
C TRP A 170 0.68 -4.74 5.49
N THR A 171 1.19 -5.91 5.83
CA THR A 171 0.48 -6.89 6.63
C THR A 171 1.30 -7.32 7.83
N ALA A 172 0.64 -7.61 8.94
CA ALA A 172 1.26 -8.26 10.08
C ALA A 172 0.41 -9.47 10.46
N SER A 173 1.06 -10.56 10.84
CA SER A 173 0.40 -11.75 11.38
C SER A 173 0.93 -12.02 12.77
N ILE A 174 0.02 -12.23 13.71
CA ILE A 174 0.34 -12.51 15.10
C ILE A 174 -0.38 -13.81 15.45
N PHE A 175 0.42 -14.83 15.74
CA PHE A 175 -0.09 -16.09 16.23
C PHE A 175 0.17 -16.14 17.73
N THR A 176 -0.90 -16.13 18.52
CA THR A 176 -0.80 -16.33 19.96
C THR A 176 -1.50 -17.62 20.34
N GLN A 177 -0.78 -18.46 21.08
CA GLN A 177 -1.40 -19.55 21.81
C GLN A 177 -2.05 -18.92 23.06
N GLY A 178 -3.35 -19.13 23.19
CA GLY A 178 -4.14 -18.71 24.34
C GLY A 178 -4.02 -19.73 25.47
N ILE A 179 -5.11 -19.88 26.23
CA ILE A 179 -5.18 -20.80 27.37
C ILE A 179 -4.98 -22.25 26.90
N ASP A 180 -4.03 -22.94 27.52
CA ASP A 180 -3.83 -24.37 27.35
C ASP A 180 -4.75 -25.13 28.32
N TYR A 181 -5.58 -26.03 27.78
CA TYR A 181 -6.49 -26.88 28.56
C TYR A 181 -5.92 -28.30 28.77
N GLY A 182 -4.61 -28.48 28.62
CA GLY A 182 -3.93 -29.75 28.87
C GLY A 182 -4.19 -30.76 27.75
N ALA A 183 -4.63 -31.98 28.11
CA ALA A 183 -4.87 -33.06 27.16
C ALA A 183 -5.89 -32.71 26.04
N GLU A 184 -6.71 -31.69 26.28
CA GLU A 184 -7.76 -31.22 25.39
C GLU A 184 -7.29 -30.16 24.37
N GLY A 185 -6.05 -29.70 24.49
CA GLY A 185 -5.41 -28.74 23.60
C GLY A 185 -5.66 -27.28 23.96
N ALA A 186 -4.92 -26.38 23.31
CA ALA A 186 -4.95 -24.95 23.59
C ALA A 186 -5.92 -24.18 22.69
N GLN A 187 -6.50 -23.10 23.23
CA GLN A 187 -7.08 -22.05 22.42
C GLN A 187 -5.98 -21.40 21.57
N LYS A 188 -6.27 -21.11 20.30
CA LYS A 188 -5.37 -20.41 19.40
C LYS A 188 -6.03 -19.14 18.91
N THR A 189 -5.25 -18.07 18.84
CA THR A 189 -5.68 -16.80 18.25
C THR A 189 -4.75 -16.46 17.09
N ASP A 190 -5.33 -16.30 15.92
CA ASP A 190 -4.65 -15.85 14.70
C ASP A 190 -5.14 -14.42 14.42
N VAL A 191 -4.26 -13.45 14.56
CA VAL A 191 -4.52 -12.06 14.24
C VAL A 191 -3.83 -11.72 12.93
N ARG A 192 -4.61 -11.26 11.95
CA ARG A 192 -4.10 -10.66 10.71
C ARG A 192 -4.43 -9.18 10.70
N LEU A 193 -3.42 -8.35 10.49
CA LEU A 193 -3.56 -6.91 10.32
C LEU A 193 -3.17 -6.54 8.90
N THR A 194 -3.87 -5.59 8.32
CA THR A 194 -3.53 -4.94 7.05
C THR A 194 -3.56 -3.44 7.29
N MET A 195 -2.52 -2.77 6.84
CA MET A 195 -2.41 -1.32 6.83
C MET A 195 -2.24 -0.87 5.39
N GLU A 196 -2.95 0.17 5.01
CA GLU A 196 -2.85 0.82 3.72
C GLU A 196 -2.76 2.33 3.95
N LEU A 197 -1.69 2.92 3.44
CA LEU A 197 -1.53 4.37 3.40
C LEU A 197 -2.16 4.86 2.09
N VAL A 198 -3.31 5.53 2.20
CA VAL A 198 -4.15 5.90 1.05
C VAL A 198 -3.76 7.26 0.50
N SER A 199 -3.46 8.22 1.38
CA SER A 199 -2.90 9.53 1.04
C SER A 199 -1.98 10.01 2.16
N GLU A 200 -1.35 11.18 2.00
CA GLU A 200 -0.56 11.79 3.09
C GLU A 200 -1.41 12.04 4.36
N THR A 201 -2.73 12.08 4.23
CA THR A 201 -3.67 12.43 5.30
C THR A 201 -4.66 11.31 5.63
N GLU A 202 -4.53 10.12 5.04
CA GLU A 202 -5.44 8.99 5.29
C GLU A 202 -4.69 7.65 5.36
N ILE A 203 -4.91 6.91 6.45
CA ILE A 203 -4.44 5.52 6.63
C ILE A 203 -5.66 4.65 6.93
N ARG A 204 -5.79 3.53 6.24
CA ARG A 204 -6.79 2.50 6.49
C ARG A 204 -6.14 1.30 7.15
N THR A 205 -6.82 0.76 8.16
CA THR A 205 -6.37 -0.44 8.85
C THR A 205 -7.53 -1.40 9.00
N SER A 206 -7.31 -2.66 8.61
CA SER A 206 -8.22 -3.78 8.85
C SER A 206 -7.52 -4.80 9.73
N GLY A 207 -8.17 -5.21 10.82
CA GLY A 207 -7.71 -6.29 11.68
C GLY A 207 -8.71 -7.44 11.67
N SER A 208 -8.24 -8.67 11.58
CA SER A 208 -9.03 -9.89 11.71
C SER A 208 -8.46 -10.74 12.83
N VAL A 209 -9.26 -11.02 13.85
CA VAL A 209 -8.93 -11.94 14.94
C VAL A 209 -9.74 -13.22 14.74
N LYS A 210 -9.07 -14.32 14.42
CA LYS A 210 -9.66 -15.65 14.38
C LYS A 210 -9.36 -16.37 15.69
N MET A 211 -10.39 -16.79 16.40
CA MET A 211 -10.28 -17.59 17.60
C MET A 211 -10.60 -19.04 17.26
N THR A 212 -9.66 -19.94 17.52
CA THR A 212 -9.86 -21.39 17.41
C THR A 212 -9.90 -21.97 18.81
N LEU A 213 -11.07 -22.49 19.19
CA LEU A 213 -11.27 -23.14 20.48
C LEU A 213 -10.99 -24.65 20.38
N PRO A 214 -10.55 -25.31 21.45
CA PRO A 214 -10.43 -26.75 21.48
C PRO A 214 -11.81 -27.44 21.36
N LYS A 215 -11.83 -28.68 20.86
CA LYS A 215 -13.08 -29.39 20.51
C LYS A 215 -14.02 -29.58 21.70
N PHE A 216 -13.49 -29.84 22.90
CA PHE A 216 -14.33 -29.96 24.10
C PHE A 216 -15.05 -28.65 24.40
N ALA A 217 -14.36 -27.51 24.30
CA ALA A 217 -14.93 -26.18 24.54
C ALA A 217 -15.99 -25.86 23.49
N GLN A 218 -15.73 -26.20 22.22
CA GLN A 218 -16.73 -26.12 21.16
C GLN A 218 -17.99 -26.94 21.48
N LYS A 219 -17.83 -28.17 21.99
CA LYS A 219 -18.93 -29.08 22.34
C LYS A 219 -19.71 -28.61 23.58
N VAL A 220 -19.03 -28.17 24.63
CA VAL A 220 -19.64 -27.68 25.87
C VAL A 220 -20.44 -26.40 25.61
N MET A 221 -19.89 -25.49 24.81
CA MET A 221 -20.56 -24.23 24.49
C MET A 221 -21.54 -24.34 23.31
N ASN A 222 -21.57 -25.49 22.61
CA ASN A 222 -22.34 -25.72 21.38
C ASN A 222 -22.04 -24.67 20.29
N ILE A 223 -20.75 -24.49 19.99
CA ILE A 223 -20.26 -23.45 19.08
C ILE A 223 -19.37 -24.02 17.98
N SER A 224 -19.40 -23.40 16.80
CA SER A 224 -18.41 -23.65 15.75
C SER A 224 -17.05 -23.06 16.14
N GLY A 225 -15.97 -23.80 15.86
CA GLY A 225 -14.60 -23.45 16.24
C GLY A 225 -13.93 -22.32 15.47
N ASP A 226 -14.61 -21.68 14.52
CA ASP A 226 -14.02 -20.69 13.60
C ASP A 226 -14.71 -19.33 13.71
N CYS A 227 -14.75 -18.76 14.91
CA CYS A 227 -15.21 -17.38 15.10
C CYS A 227 -14.13 -16.40 14.64
N ARG A 228 -14.52 -15.45 13.79
CA ARG A 228 -13.66 -14.35 13.34
C ARG A 228 -14.31 -13.02 13.64
N VAL A 229 -13.54 -12.13 14.27
CA VAL A 229 -13.90 -10.72 14.47
C VAL A 229 -13.05 -9.89 13.51
N ILE A 230 -13.69 -9.06 12.70
CA ILE A 230 -13.02 -8.16 11.75
C ILE A 230 -13.36 -6.73 12.13
N THR A 231 -12.34 -5.89 12.27
CA THR A 231 -12.46 -4.48 12.62
C THR A 231 -11.78 -3.64 11.56
N ASP A 232 -12.54 -2.70 10.99
CA ASP A 232 -12.06 -1.74 10.01
C ASP A 232 -11.98 -0.36 10.66
N SER A 233 -10.86 0.33 10.44
CA SER A 233 -10.63 1.68 10.97
C SER A 233 -10.00 2.59 9.92
N VAL A 234 -10.28 3.89 10.06
CA VAL A 234 -9.70 4.94 9.23
C VAL A 234 -9.04 5.95 10.15
N SER A 235 -7.78 6.26 9.90
CA SER A 235 -7.05 7.34 10.53
C SER A 235 -6.93 8.51 9.56
N THR A 236 -7.32 9.70 9.99
CA THR A 236 -7.28 10.92 9.18
C THR A 236 -6.45 11.98 9.89
N TRP A 237 -5.57 12.67 9.16
CA TRP A 237 -4.82 13.82 9.66
C TRP A 237 -5.77 15.01 9.88
N ILE A 238 -5.65 15.69 11.02
CA ILE A 238 -6.55 16.77 11.43
C ILE A 238 -5.82 18.09 11.76
N GLY A 239 -4.52 18.18 11.49
CA GLY A 239 -3.71 19.37 11.78
C GLY A 239 -2.47 19.06 12.61
N ASP A 240 -1.55 20.02 12.70
CA ASP A 240 -0.44 19.99 13.66
C ASP A 240 -0.87 20.29 15.09
#